data_AF-A0A6N2BCV8-F1
#
_entry.id   AF-A0A6N2BCV8-F1
#
_cell.length_a   1.000
_cell.length_b   1.000
_cell.length_c   1.000
_cell.angle_alpha   90.00
_cell.angle_beta   90.00
_cell.angle_gamma   90.00
#
_symmetry.space_group_name_H-M   'P 1'
#
loop_
_entity.id
_entity.type
_entity.pdbx_description
1 polymer ?
#
loop_
_entity_poly.entity_id
_entity_poly.type
_entity_poly.pdbx_seq_one_letter_code
_entity_poly.pdbx_strand_id
1 'polypeptide(L)' 'MELADRAVGLILTLTSLSIFTYYTFWVIILPLVDSDHFVHKYFLPQEYAILIPVYAAVALICLLSVFIGYVMLKSKKKKA' A
#
# COMPACT_ATOMS: atom_id res chain seq x y z
N MET A 1 -12.83 26.55 -8.83
CA MET A 1 -11.59 25.81 -8.49
C MET A 1 -11.70 25.29 -7.07
N GLU A 2 -11.89 26.13 -6.04
CA GLU A 2 -12.03 25.70 -4.62
C GLU A 2 -13.03 24.55 -4.33
N LEU A 3 -14.22 24.55 -4.94
CA LEU A 3 -15.22 23.49 -4.69
C LEU A 3 -14.77 22.12 -5.24
N ALA A 4 -14.10 22.11 -6.40
CA ALA A 4 -13.59 20.88 -7.00
C ALA A 4 -12.42 20.33 -6.18
N ASP A 5 -11.49 21.21 -5.75
CA ASP A 5 -10.37 20.82 -4.90
C ASP A 5 -10.86 20.26 -3.55
N ARG A 6 -11.86 20.90 -2.94
CA ARG A 6 -12.50 20.41 -1.72
C ARG A 6 -13.19 19.06 -1.91
N ALA A 7 -13.89 18.86 -3.02
CA ALA A 7 -14.55 17.59 -3.33
C ALA A 7 -13.53 16.46 -3.51
N VAL A 8 -12.43 16.70 -4.23
CA VAL A 8 -11.34 15.72 -4.41
C VAL A 8 -10.69 15.38 -3.07
N GLY A 9 -10.41 16.38 -2.24
CA GLY A 9 -9.86 16.16 -0.90
C GLY A 9 -10.78 15.32 -0.02
N LEU A 10 -12.09 15.57 -0.06
CA LEU A 10 -13.09 14.80 0.68
C LEU A 10 -13.15 13.34 0.18
N ILE A 11 -13.19 13.13 -1.13
CA ILE A 11 -13.20 11.78 -1.73
C ILE A 11 -11.94 11.01 -1.34
N LEU A 12 -10.77 11.65 -1.44
CA LEU A 12 -9.49 11.04 -1.09
C LEU A 12 -9.45 10.66 0.39
N THR A 13 -9.96 11.53 1.26
CA THR A 13 -10.01 11.29 2.71
C THR A 13 -10.96 10.15 3.05
N LEU A 14 -12.18 10.14 2.50
CA LEU A 14 -13.14 9.05 2.72
C LEU A 14 -12.62 7.72 2.20
N THR A 15 -11.98 7.73 1.04
CA THR A 15 -11.37 6.52 0.45
C THR A 15 -10.25 6.02 1.35
N SER A 16 -9.34 6.90 1.77
CA SER A 16 -8.24 6.57 2.68
C SER A 16 -8.75 6.01 4.00
N LEU A 17 -9.76 6.64 4.61
CA LEU A 17 -10.37 6.19 5.86
C LEU A 17 -11.02 4.81 5.72
N SER A 18 -11.68 4.56 4.59
CA SER A 18 -12.32 3.26 4.31
C SER A 18 -11.28 2.15 4.19
N ILE A 19 -10.21 2.39 3.41
CA ILE A 19 -9.11 1.43 3.24
C ILE A 19 -8.40 1.19 4.57
N PHE A 20 -8.10 2.25 5.32
CA PHE A 20 -7.46 2.15 6.63
C PHE A 20 -8.29 1.33 7.61
N THR A 21 -9.60 1.57 7.65
CA THR A 21 -10.52 0.81 8.51
C THR A 21 -10.52 -0.65 8.10
N TYR A 22 -10.73 -0.97 6.82
CA TYR A 22 -10.72 -2.36 6.33
C TYR A 22 -9.42 -3.08 6.71
N TYR A 23 -8.27 -2.44 6.47
CA TYR A 23 -6.97 -3.02 6.79
C TYR A 23 -6.72 -3.16 8.30
N THR A 24 -7.19 -2.22 9.12
CA THR A 24 -7.10 -2.30 10.58
C THR A 24 -7.91 -3.49 11.12
N PHE A 25 -9.15 -3.66 10.65
CA PHE A 25 -9.96 -4.82 11.02
C PHE A 25 -9.31 -6.12 10.55
N TRP A 26 -8.74 -6.11 9.35
CA TRP A 26 -8.08 -7.28 8.80
C TRP A 26 -6.84 -7.70 9.60
N VAL A 27 -5.97 -6.75 9.98
CA VAL A 27 -4.71 -7.05 10.68
C VAL A 27 -4.93 -7.30 12.16
N ILE A 28 -5.79 -6.53 12.82
CA ILE A 28 -5.92 -6.53 14.28
C ILE A 28 -7.09 -7.39 14.74
N ILE A 29 -8.25 -7.28 14.10
CA ILE A 29 -9.47 -7.92 14.59
C ILE A 29 -9.58 -9.36 14.09
N LEU A 30 -9.27 -9.64 12.82
CA LEU A 30 -9.36 -10.99 12.26
C LEU A 30 -8.59 -12.07 13.06
N PRO A 31 -7.33 -11.87 13.52
CA PRO A 31 -6.62 -12.89 14.30
C PRO A 31 -7.21 -13.13 15.69
N LEU A 32 -8.12 -12.27 16.18
CA LEU A 32 -8.83 -12.45 17.45
C LEU A 32 -10.13 -13.24 17.27
N VAL A 33 -10.56 -13.50 16.04
CA VAL A 33 -11.80 -14.20 15.71
C VAL A 33 -11.48 -15.67 15.41
N ASP A 34 -12.34 -16.59 15.86
CA ASP A 34 -12.20 -18.01 15.57
C ASP A 34 -12.19 -18.31 14.07
N SER A 35 -11.34 -19.25 13.66
CA SER A 35 -11.14 -19.59 12.24
C SER A 35 -12.38 -20.12 11.52
N ASP A 36 -13.36 -20.67 12.25
CA ASP A 36 -14.63 -21.17 11.69
C ASP A 36 -15.67 -20.04 11.48
N HIS A 37 -15.40 -18.83 11.99
CA HIS A 37 -16.34 -17.72 11.92
C HIS A 37 -16.47 -17.20 10.48
N PHE A 38 -17.70 -16.93 10.06
CA PHE A 38 -18.04 -16.45 8.72
C PHE A 38 -17.30 -15.17 8.28
N VAL A 39 -16.74 -14.42 9.23
CA VAL A 39 -16.01 -13.17 9.00
C VAL A 39 -14.79 -13.40 8.12
N HIS A 40 -14.15 -14.57 8.23
CA HIS A 40 -13.02 -14.97 7.40
C HIS A 40 -13.33 -15.00 5.90
N LYS A 41 -14.62 -15.04 5.48
CA LYS A 41 -15.01 -14.95 4.06
C LYS A 41 -14.92 -13.54 3.48
N TYR A 42 -14.90 -12.50 4.32
CA TYR A 42 -14.83 -11.10 3.89
C TYR A 42 -13.39 -10.56 3.84
N PHE A 43 -12.44 -11.33 4.36
CA PHE A 43 -11.02 -10.97 4.41
C PHE A 43 -10.19 -11.96 3.62
N LEU A 44 -9.07 -11.52 3.07
CA LEU A 44 -8.09 -12.45 2.53
C LEU A 44 -7.44 -13.26 3.68
N PRO A 45 -6.81 -14.41 3.39
CA PRO A 45 -6.06 -15.15 4.39
C PRO A 45 -5.05 -14.26 5.11
N GLN A 46 -4.87 -14.48 6.40
CA GLN A 46 -4.07 -13.63 7.30
C GLN A 46 -2.64 -13.43 6.82
N GLU A 47 -2.05 -14.41 6.13
CA GLU A 47 -0.71 -14.35 5.56
C GLU A 47 -0.54 -13.16 4.61
N TYR A 48 -1.59 -12.84 3.83
CA TYR A 48 -1.57 -11.72 2.89
C TYR A 48 -1.55 -10.36 3.59
N ALA A 49 -2.04 -10.27 4.82
CA ALA A 49 -2.01 -9.02 5.59
C ALA A 49 -0.55 -8.55 5.80
N ILE A 50 0.40 -9.48 5.93
CA ILE A 50 1.83 -9.20 6.09
C ILE A 50 2.54 -9.17 4.74
N LEU A 51 2.21 -10.10 3.82
CA LEU A 51 2.87 -10.19 2.52
C LEU A 51 2.69 -8.92 1.69
N ILE A 52 1.49 -8.31 1.68
CA ILE A 52 1.21 -7.12 0.87
C ILE A 52 2.16 -5.96 1.20
N PRO A 53 2.29 -5.50 2.47
CA PRO A 53 3.28 -4.49 2.85
C PRO A 53 4.72 -4.87 2.51
N VAL A 54 5.09 -6.14 2.71
CA VAL A 54 6.45 -6.62 2.44
C VAL A 54 6.78 -6.52 0.95
N TYR A 55 5.89 -7.01 0.09
CA TYR A 55 6.07 -6.89 -1.36
C TYR A 55 6.10 -5.43 -1.82
N ALA A 56 5.26 -4.57 -1.26
CA ALA A 56 5.26 -3.14 -1.58
C ALA A 56 6.60 -2.48 -1.19
N ALA A 57 7.12 -2.78 0.01
CA ALA A 57 8.41 -2.26 0.47
C ALA A 57 9.57 -2.74 -0.39
N VAL A 58 9.62 -4.04 -0.70
CA VAL A 58 10.65 -4.63 -1.58
C VAL A 58 10.58 -4.02 -2.98
N ALA A 59 9.39 -3.89 -3.56
CA ALA A 59 9.19 -3.29 -4.87
C ALA A 59 9.68 -1.83 -4.91
N LEU A 60 9.40 -1.05 -3.86
CA LEU A 60 9.85 0.33 -3.73
C LEU A 60 11.39 0.41 -3.64
N ILE A 61 12.02 -0.44 -2.83
CA ILE A 61 13.49 -0.51 -2.72
C ILE A 61 14.10 -0.87 -4.07
N CYS A 62 13.59 -1.90 -4.74
CA CYS A 62 14.04 -2.31 -6.06
C CYS A 62 13.92 -1.16 -7.08
N LEU A 63 12.79 -0.46 -7.09
CA LEU A 63 12.57 0.70 -7.96
C LEU A 63 13.60 1.80 -7.71
N LEU A 64 13.86 2.13 -6.44
CA LEU A 64 14.84 3.14 -6.08
C LEU A 64 16.26 2.71 -6.48
N SER A 65 16.65 1.46 -6.24
CA SER A 65 17.95 0.93 -6.64
C SER A 65 18.16 0.99 -8.15
N VAL A 66 17.15 0.59 -8.94
CA VAL A 66 17.19 0.66 -10.41
C VAL A 66 17.28 2.10 -10.88
N PHE A 67 16.49 3.00 -10.30
CA PHE A 67 16.50 4.42 -10.65
C PHE A 67 17.87 5.07 -10.38
N ILE A 68 18.45 4.82 -9.21
CA ILE A 68 19.79 5.32 -8.87
C ILE A 68 20.84 4.77 -9.84
N GLY A 69 20.82 3.45 -10.09
CA GLY A 69 21.73 2.81 -11.04
C GLY A 69 21.61 3.42 -12.44
N TYR A 70 20.39 3.67 -12.91
CA TYR A 70 20.13 4.32 -14.19
C TYR A 70 20.69 5.74 -14.26
N VAL A 71 20.48 6.55 -13.22
CA VAL A 71 21.03 7.93 -13.13
C VAL A 71 22.56 7.92 -13.13
N MET A 72 23.19 6.98 -12.42
CA MET A 72 24.65 6.83 -12.39
C MET A 72 25.22 6.47 -13.77
N LEU A 73 24.59 5.53 -14.47
CA LEU A 73 24.99 5.15 -15.84
C LEU A 73 24.86 6.31 -16.82
N LYS A 74 23.75 7.08 -16.75
CA LYS A 74 23.53 8.25 -17.61
C LYS A 74 24.55 9.36 -17.32
N SER A 75 24.90 9.56 -16.04
CA SER A 75 25.87 10.58 -15.62
C SER A 75 27.29 10.28 -16.09
N LYS A 76 27.68 8.99 -16.14
CA LYS A 76 28.99 8.57 -16.67
C LYS A 76 29.13 8.84 -18.18
N LYS A 77 28.06 8.65 -18.97
CA LYS A 77 28.06 8.92 -20.42
C LYS A 77 28.21 10.40 -20.78
N LYS A 78 28.00 11.33 -19.83
CA LYS A 78 28.14 12.78 -20.06
C LYS A 78 29.55 13.32 -19.78
N LYS A 79 30.42 12.50 -19.17
CA LYS A 79 31.82 12.85 -18.81
C LYS A 79 32.86 12.26 -19.77
N ALA A 80 32.44 11.45 -20.75
CA ALA A 80 33.29 10.91 -21.80
C ALA A 80 33.09 11.69 -23.10
#